data_AF-A0A7C2R9V7-F1
#
_entry.id   AF-A0A7C2R9V7-F1
#
_cell.length_a   1.000
_cell.length_b   1.000
_cell.length_c   1.000
_cell.angle_alpha   90.00
_cell.angle_beta   90.00
_cell.angle_gamma   90.00
#
_symmetry.space_group_name_H-M   'P 1'
#
loop_
_entity.id
_entity.type
_entity.pdbx_description
1 polymer ?
#
loop_
_entity_poly.entity_id
_entity_poly.type
_entity_poly.pdbx_seq_one_letter_code
_entity_poly.pdbx_strand_id
1 'polypeptide(L)' 'MRLQQQINQDLVQAMKNQEALRLSTLRMVKTALTNRRVDLQRELEDAEALQVLKTLIKQRQDSVEQYTR' A
#
# COMPACT_ATOMS: atom_id res chain seq x y z
N MET A 1 -11.68 -11.24 -4.89
CA MET A 1 -10.60 -10.59 -5.64
C MET A 1 -9.38 -10.50 -4.73
N ARG A 2 -8.17 -10.79 -5.23
CA ARG A 2 -6.95 -10.68 -4.40
C ARG A 2 -6.61 -9.21 -4.18
N LEU A 3 -6.19 -8.85 -2.97
CA LEU A 3 -5.98 -7.45 -2.56
C LEU A 3 -4.96 -6.73 -3.44
N GLN A 4 -3.91 -7.45 -3.85
CA GLN A 4 -2.87 -6.93 -4.75
C GLN A 4 -3.40 -6.60 -6.15
N GLN A 5 -4.38 -7.38 -6.65
CA GLN A 5 -5.02 -7.11 -7.94
C GLN A 5 -5.84 -5.82 -7.87
N GLN A 6 -6.57 -5.61 -6.77
CA GLN A 6 -7.32 -4.38 -6.54
C GLN A 6 -6.40 -3.16 -6.52
N ILE A 7 -5.27 -3.23 -5.80
CA ILE A 7 -4.30 -2.12 -5.72
C ILE A 7 -3.75 -1.75 -7.11
N ASN A 8 -3.49 -2.73 -7.96
CA ASN A 8 -3.02 -2.45 -9.33
C ASN A 8 -4.11 -1.80 -10.18
N GLN A 9 -5.36 -2.25 -10.08
CA GLN A 9 -6.49 -1.63 -10.78
C GLN A 9 -6.70 -0.18 -10.34
N ASP A 10 -6.70 0.05 -9.03
CA ASP A 10 -6.83 1.38 -8.43
C ASP A 10 -5.69 2.32 -8.86
N LEU A 11 -4.46 1.81 -8.99
CA LEU A 11 -3.32 2.60 -9.44
C LEU A 11 -3.52 3.09 -10.87
N VAL A 12 -3.96 2.19 -11.77
CA VAL A 12 -4.28 2.54 -13.17
C VAL A 12 -5.40 3.57 -13.22
N GLN A 13 -6.45 3.39 -12.40
CA GLN A 13 -7.57 4.33 -12.35
C GLN A 13 -7.13 5.70 -11.82
N ALA A 14 -6.37 5.75 -10.73
CA ALA A 14 -5.84 6.99 -10.16
C ALA A 14 -4.93 7.73 -11.15
N MET A 15 -4.15 6.99 -11.95
CA MET A 15 -3.33 7.57 -13.01
C MET A 15 -4.18 8.19 -14.14
N LYS A 16 -5.22 7.48 -14.60
CA LYS A 16 -6.14 8.00 -15.64
C LYS A 16 -6.91 9.23 -15.16
N ASN A 17 -7.33 9.23 -13.90
CA ASN A 17 -8.08 10.32 -13.28
C ASN A 17 -7.19 11.48 -12.80
N GLN A 18 -5.87 11.37 -12.94
CA GLN A 18 -4.90 12.38 -12.47
C GLN A 18 -4.99 12.65 -10.94
N GLU A 19 -5.36 11.63 -10.16
CA GLU A 19 -5.51 11.72 -8.70
C GLU A 19 -4.14 11.62 -8.00
N ALA A 20 -3.35 12.70 -8.05
CA ALA A 20 -1.94 12.69 -7.64
C ALA A 20 -1.69 12.12 -6.23
N LEU A 21 -2.52 12.49 -5.24
CA LEU A 21 -2.40 12.01 -3.86
C LEU A 21 -2.76 10.53 -3.72
N ARG A 22 -3.82 10.07 -4.39
CA ARG A 22 -4.22 8.66 -4.38
C ARG A 22 -3.14 7.82 -5.06
N LEU A 23 -2.65 8.28 -6.21
CA LEU A 23 -1.62 7.62 -7.00
C LEU A 23 -0.30 7.48 -6.22
N SER A 24 0.17 8.54 -5.55
CA SER A 24 1.39 8.46 -4.73
C SER A 24 1.23 7.48 -3.56
N THR A 25 0.07 7.50 -2.89
CA THR A 25 -0.25 6.59 -1.79
C THR A 25 -0.27 5.13 -2.26
N LEU A 26 -0.94 4.83 -3.38
CA LEU A 26 -1.01 3.49 -3.96
C LEU A 26 0.36 2.98 -4.42
N ARG A 27 1.22 3.86 -4.95
CA ARG A 27 2.61 3.50 -5.28
C ARG A 27 3.40 3.08 -4.05
N MET A 28 3.30 3.82 -2.95
CA MET A 28 3.96 3.45 -1.69
C MET A 28 3.48 2.10 -1.17
N VAL A 29 2.16 1.85 -1.21
CA VAL A 29 1.58 0.57 -0.84
C VAL A 29 2.14 -0.56 -1.70
N LYS A 30 2.17 -0.38 -3.03
CA LYS A 30 2.71 -1.38 -3.96
C LYS A 30 4.18 -1.70 -3.69
N THR A 31 4.99 -0.70 -3.39
CA THR A 31 6.40 -0.90 -3.01
C THR A 31 6.52 -1.71 -1.73
N ALA A 32 5.76 -1.37 -0.68
CA ALA A 32 5.80 -2.12 0.59
C ALA A 32 5.40 -3.59 0.42
N LEU A 33 4.37 -3.88 -0.38
CA LEU A 33 3.96 -5.25 -0.70
C LEU A 33 5.03 -5.99 -1.52
N THR A 34 5.68 -5.30 -2.45
CA THR A 34 6.76 -5.87 -3.27
C THR A 34 7.98 -6.22 -2.41
N ASN A 35 8.38 -5.32 -1.49
CA ASN A 35 9.48 -5.56 -0.56
C ASN A 35 9.16 -6.77 0.32
N ARG A 36 7.95 -6.85 0.88
CA ARG A 36 7.57 -8.01 1.71
C ARG A 36 7.61 -9.32 0.93
N ARG A 37 7.19 -9.33 -0.33
CA ARG A 37 7.30 -10.49 -1.23
C ARG A 37 8.76 -10.90 -1.46
N VAL A 38 9.64 -9.92 -1.69
CA VAL A 38 11.09 -10.14 -1.85
C VAL A 38 11.70 -10.72 -0.57
N ASP A 39 11.37 -10.15 0.59
CA ASP A 39 11.86 -10.63 1.90
C ASP A 39 11.44 -12.08 2.19
N LEU A 40 10.21 -12.44 1.82
CA LEU A 40 9.69 -13.79 1.99
C LEU A 40 10.21 -14.79 0.95
N GLN A 41 10.81 -14.31 -0.14
CA GLN A 41 11.25 -15.13 -1.28
C GLN A 41 10.16 -16.04 -1.87
N ARG A 42 8.89 -15.65 -1.70
CA ARG A 42 7.71 -16.32 -2.26
C ARG A 42 6.60 -15.33 -2.53
N GLU A 43 5.55 -15.78 -3.20
CA GLU A 43 4.34 -14.97 -3.36
C GLU A 43 3.72 -14.62 -2.01
N LEU A 44 3.22 -13.39 -1.94
CA LEU A 44 2.62 -12.83 -0.74
C LEU A 44 1.15 -13.27 -0.67
N GLU A 45 0.73 -13.82 0.46
CA GLU A 45 -0.66 -14.20 0.66
C GLU A 45 -1.52 -12.98 0.97
N ASP A 46 -2.82 -13.03 0.68
CA ASP A 46 -3.73 -11.91 0.90
C ASP A 46 -3.78 -11.49 2.39
N ALA A 47 -3.68 -12.44 3.32
CA ALA A 47 -3.63 -12.16 4.76
C ALA A 47 -2.37 -11.37 5.15
N GLU A 48 -1.22 -11.69 4.55
CA GLU A 48 0.04 -10.98 4.79
C GLU A 48 0.02 -9.59 4.16
N ALA A 49 -0.60 -9.45 2.99
CA ALA A 49 -0.82 -8.16 2.35
C ALA A 49 -1.69 -7.24 3.24
N LEU A 50 -2.76 -7.78 3.86
CA LEU A 50 -3.56 -7.05 4.86
C LEU A 50 -2.72 -6.62 6.06
N GLN A 51 -1.81 -7.47 6.54
CA GLN A 51 -0.93 -7.14 7.65
C GLN A 51 0.03 -5.99 7.30
N VAL A 52 0.60 -5.98 6.09
CA VAL A 52 1.42 -4.87 5.60
C VAL A 52 0.61 -3.57 5.57
N LEU A 53 -0.64 -3.60 5.08
CA LEU A 53 -1.51 -2.42 5.08
C LEU A 53 -1.79 -1.89 6.49
N LYS A 54 -2.09 -2.77 7.46
CA LYS A 54 -2.30 -2.37 8.86
C LYS A 54 -1.07 -1.65 9.42
N THR A 55 0.12 -2.15 9.14
CA THR A 55 1.38 -1.50 9.55
C THR A 55 1.51 -0.11 8.92
N LEU A 56 1.26 0.04 7.62
CA LEU A 56 1.33 1.34 6.94
C LEU A 56 0.30 2.34 7.47
N ILE A 57 -0.92 1.89 7.81
CA ILE A 57 -1.95 2.74 8.42
C ILE A 57 -1.47 3.25 9.77
N LYS A 58 -0.95 2.36 10.63
CA LYS A 58 -0.43 2.74 11.94
C LYS A 58 0.71 3.76 11.81
N GLN A 59 1.69 3.51 10.93
CA GLN A 59 2.79 4.44 10.69
C GLN A 59 2.32 5.84 10.28
N ARG A 60 1.25 5.93 9.48
CA ARG A 60 0.64 7.21 9.10
C ARG A 60 -0.07 7.88 10.27
N GLN A 61 -0.80 7.13 11.10
CA GLN A 61 -1.45 7.65 12.30
C GLN A 61 -0.41 8.20 13.29
N ASP A 62 0.63 7.41 13.57
CA ASP A 62 1.73 7.80 14.46
C ASP A 62 2.46 9.04 13.91
N SER A 63 2.69 9.12 12.59
CA SER A 63 3.29 10.29 11.94
C SER A 63 2.41 11.54 12.06
N VAL A 64 1.09 11.41 11.87
CA VAL A 64 0.15 12.53 12.06
C VAL A 64 0.23 13.03 13.50
N GLU A 65 0.21 12.14 14.49
CA GLU A 65 0.34 12.53 15.90
C GLU A 65 1.65 13.28 16.18
N GLN A 66 2.78 12.80 15.64
CA GLN A 66 4.10 13.42 15.81
C GLN A 66 4.25 14.80 15.15
N TYR A 67 3.54 15.07 14.06
CA TYR A 67 3.63 16.35 13.34
C TYR A 67 2.55 17.36 13.73
N THR A 68 1.55 16.95 14.51
CA THR A 68 0.42 17.81 14.91
C THR A 68 0.37 18.12 16.41
N ARG A 69 1.22 17.49 17.22
CA ARG A 69 1.41 17.77 18.64
C ARG A 69 2.82 18.23 18.90
#